data_AF-A0A9E5ANS7-F1
#
_entry.id   AF-A0A9E5ANS7-F1
#
_cell.length_a   1.000
_cell.length_b   1.000
_cell.length_c   1.000
_cell.angle_alpha   90.00
_cell.angle_beta   90.00
_cell.angle_gamma   90.00
#
_symmetry.space_group_name_H-M   'P 1'
#
loop_
_entity.id
_entity.type
_entity.pdbx_description
1 polymer ?
#
loop_
_entity_poly.entity_id
_entity_poly.type
_entity_poly.pdbx_seq_one_letter_code
_entity_poly.pdbx_strand_id
1 'polypeptide(L)'
;MKWPLDQPVAVVAARAAAWLLAVALTLTAVGCTNPEFEHVRSYKEFLNRAKPPLQAMNKVRQELYEADDIDAMLVKFDTGLLVNIEELRHLADSEKMPGGKLGELHDRLRKVMDDYVNATQSLVKRLKLAKKTNNDDEIQRAILDWGTKDKEFGDHMFKLVTDLNYYLDRLVKG
;
A
#
# COMPACT_ATOMS: atom_id res chain seq x y z
N MET A 1 6.90 26.52 -2.68
CA MET A 1 6.21 26.24 -3.96
C MET A 1 4.99 25.42 -3.57
N LYS A 2 3.76 25.96 -3.65
CA LYS A 2 2.59 25.12 -3.38
C LYS A 2 2.48 24.11 -4.52
N TRP A 3 2.26 22.84 -4.21
CA TRP A 3 1.93 21.81 -5.20
C TRP A 3 0.86 22.37 -6.17
N PRO A 4 0.95 22.13 -7.48
CA PRO A 4 -0.12 22.46 -8.40
C PRO A 4 -1.26 21.44 -8.18
N LEU A 5 -1.97 21.58 -7.05
CA LEU A 5 -3.15 20.81 -6.67
C LEU A 5 -4.40 21.65 -6.89
N ASP A 6 -4.53 22.24 -8.08
CA ASP A 6 -5.86 22.48 -8.61
C ASP A 6 -6.40 21.13 -9.12
N GLN A 7 -6.93 20.34 -8.16
CA GLN A 7 -7.92 19.25 -8.30
C GLN A 7 -7.54 18.11 -9.28
N PRO A 8 -7.18 16.86 -8.86
CA PRO A 8 -7.96 15.97 -7.98
C PRO A 8 -7.10 15.05 -7.06
N VAL A 9 -5.77 15.20 -7.02
CA VAL A 9 -4.86 14.21 -6.40
C VAL A 9 -4.96 14.21 -4.87
N ALA A 10 -5.15 15.37 -4.24
CA ALA A 10 -5.38 15.48 -2.78
C ALA A 10 -6.69 14.80 -2.31
N VAL A 11 -7.75 14.86 -3.13
CA VAL A 11 -9.05 14.22 -2.84
C VAL A 11 -8.95 12.70 -3.05
N VAL A 12 -8.15 12.25 -4.02
CA VAL A 12 -7.90 10.83 -4.29
C VAL A 12 -6.96 10.23 -3.24
N ALA A 13 -5.92 10.96 -2.82
CA ALA A 13 -5.02 10.59 -1.73
C ALA A 13 -5.72 10.48 -0.38
N ALA A 14 -6.57 11.46 -0.04
CA ALA A 14 -7.40 11.43 1.17
C ALA A 14 -8.40 10.27 1.16
N ARG A 15 -8.94 9.91 -0.02
CA ARG A 15 -9.75 8.69 -0.18
C ARG A 15 -8.90 7.44 0.02
N ALA A 16 -7.77 7.28 -0.69
CA ALA A 16 -6.92 6.10 -0.58
C ALA A 16 -6.39 5.84 0.85
N ALA A 17 -6.07 6.90 1.61
CA ALA A 17 -5.62 6.81 3.00
C ALA A 17 -6.75 6.40 3.97
N ALA A 18 -8.00 6.79 3.71
CA ALA A 18 -9.14 6.46 4.56
C ALA A 18 -9.58 4.97 4.44
N TRP A 19 -9.36 4.33 3.29
CA TRP A 19 -9.92 2.99 3.02
C TRP A 19 -9.00 1.83 3.41
N LEU A 20 -7.68 2.03 3.42
CA LEU A 20 -6.72 1.02 3.92
C LEU A 20 -6.83 0.79 5.45
N LEU A 21 -7.48 1.71 6.17
CA LEU A 21 -7.83 1.54 7.60
C LEU A 21 -9.04 0.63 7.83
N ALA A 22 -9.84 0.34 6.79
CA ALA A 22 -11.03 -0.50 6.87
C ALA A 22 -10.72 -2.02 6.73
N VAL A 23 -9.47 -2.44 6.92
CA VAL A 23 -9.10 -3.86 7.13
C VAL A 23 -9.45 -4.27 8.56
N ALA A 24 -10.71 -4.04 8.96
CA ALA A 24 -11.28 -4.61 10.17
C ALA A 24 -12.00 -5.90 9.78
N LEU A 25 -11.23 -6.98 9.56
CA LEU A 25 -11.82 -8.31 9.41
C LEU A 25 -12.38 -8.80 10.76
N THR A 26 -13.66 -8.57 11.00
CA THR A 26 -14.42 -9.30 12.02
C THR A 26 -14.73 -10.72 11.53
N LEU A 27 -13.74 -11.60 11.64
CA LEU A 27 -13.93 -13.05 11.49
C LEU A 27 -14.39 -13.65 12.82
N THR A 28 -15.69 -13.94 12.95
CA THR A 28 -16.27 -14.80 14.00
C THR A 28 -16.43 -16.21 13.46
N ALA A 29 -15.32 -16.95 13.33
CA ALA A 29 -15.39 -18.37 12.98
C ALA A 29 -15.55 -19.19 14.27
N VAL A 30 -16.79 -19.55 14.60
CA VAL A 30 -17.12 -20.48 15.69
C VAL A 30 -17.07 -21.91 15.13
N GLY A 31 -16.06 -22.69 15.52
CA GLY A 31 -16.18 -24.14 15.70
C GLY A 31 -16.30 -25.08 14.51
N CYS A 32 -15.69 -24.83 13.34
CA CYS A 32 -15.66 -25.81 12.23
C CYS A 32 -14.23 -26.29 11.91
N THR A 33 -14.00 -27.61 11.91
CA THR A 33 -12.73 -28.31 11.60
C THR A 33 -12.51 -28.51 10.09
N ASN A 34 -12.79 -27.49 9.26
CA ASN A 34 -12.47 -27.54 7.82
C ASN A 34 -11.08 -26.90 7.58
N PRO A 35 -10.14 -27.56 6.86
CA PRO A 35 -8.79 -27.05 6.57
C PRO A 35 -8.76 -25.63 5.98
N GLU A 36 -9.80 -25.23 5.24
CA GLU A 36 -9.91 -23.87 4.72
C GLU A 36 -10.06 -22.81 5.83
N PHE A 37 -10.61 -23.16 7.00
CA PHE A 37 -10.67 -22.24 8.15
C PHE A 37 -9.33 -22.04 8.83
N GLU A 38 -8.43 -23.04 8.82
CA GLU A 38 -7.07 -22.87 9.34
C GLU A 38 -6.28 -21.91 8.47
N HIS A 39 -6.42 -22.05 7.15
CA HIS A 39 -5.87 -21.12 6.18
C HIS A 39 -6.42 -19.70 6.31
N VAL A 40 -7.72 -19.54 6.54
CA VAL A 40 -8.33 -18.24 6.84
C VAL A 40 -7.79 -17.65 8.16
N ARG A 41 -7.55 -18.49 9.18
CA ARG A 41 -6.96 -18.05 10.46
C ARG A 41 -5.54 -17.54 10.26
N SER A 42 -4.68 -18.28 9.57
CA SER A 42 -3.30 -17.84 9.24
C SER A 42 -3.31 -16.55 8.42
N TYR A 43 -4.21 -16.45 7.43
CA TYR A 43 -4.33 -15.22 6.65
C TYR A 43 -4.77 -14.02 7.50
N LYS A 44 -5.69 -14.22 8.46
CA LYS A 44 -6.09 -13.19 9.42
C LYS A 44 -4.91 -12.73 10.29
N GLU A 45 -4.07 -13.65 10.74
CA GLU A 45 -2.86 -13.33 11.51
C GLU A 45 -1.85 -12.53 10.70
N PHE A 46 -1.66 -12.88 9.42
CA PHE A 46 -0.90 -12.08 8.48
C PHE A 46 -1.47 -10.65 8.36
N LEU A 47 -2.77 -10.49 8.12
CA LEU A 47 -3.40 -9.17 8.00
C LEU A 47 -3.27 -8.32 9.26
N ASN A 48 -3.36 -8.94 10.44
CA ASN A 48 -3.15 -8.25 11.71
C ASN A 48 -1.72 -7.72 11.84
N ARG A 49 -0.71 -8.47 11.37
CA ARG A 49 0.69 -8.03 11.33
C ARG A 49 0.95 -7.00 10.22
N ALA A 50 0.25 -7.09 9.10
CA ALA A 50 0.33 -6.14 8.00
C ALA A 50 -0.29 -4.77 8.33
N LYS A 51 -1.21 -4.71 9.31
CA LYS A 51 -1.95 -3.49 9.65
C LYS A 51 -1.05 -2.34 10.12
N PRO A 52 -0.12 -2.51 11.08
CA PRO A 52 0.77 -1.43 11.51
C PRO A 52 1.59 -0.78 10.38
N PRO A 53 2.33 -1.51 9.53
CA PRO A 53 3.09 -0.88 8.44
C PRO A 53 2.18 -0.21 7.41
N LEU A 54 1.00 -0.78 7.12
CA LEU A 54 0.01 -0.12 6.24
C LEU A 54 -0.50 1.22 6.81
N GLN A 55 -0.77 1.29 8.12
CA GLN A 55 -1.17 2.53 8.78
C GLN A 55 -0.06 3.57 8.76
N ALA A 56 1.18 3.14 9.01
CA ALA A 56 2.36 4.01 8.94
C ALA A 56 2.60 4.52 7.50
N MET A 57 2.48 3.68 6.48
CA MET A 57 2.52 4.08 5.07
C MET A 57 1.50 5.17 4.78
N ASN A 58 0.24 5.01 5.21
CA ASN A 58 -0.80 6.00 4.96
C ASN A 58 -0.48 7.34 5.63
N LYS A 59 0.05 7.32 6.85
CA LYS A 59 0.48 8.53 7.54
C LYS A 59 1.59 9.24 6.76
N VAL A 60 2.63 8.51 6.35
CA VAL A 60 3.74 9.11 5.58
C VAL A 60 3.26 9.62 4.22
N ARG A 61 2.36 8.90 3.54
CA ARG A 61 1.75 9.34 2.28
C ARG A 61 1.01 10.65 2.45
N GLN A 62 0.18 10.78 3.50
CA GLN A 62 -0.50 12.03 3.80
C GLN A 62 0.49 13.18 4.03
N GLU A 63 1.51 12.95 4.86
CA GLU A 63 2.54 13.95 5.12
C GLU A 63 3.36 14.33 3.87
N LEU A 64 3.50 13.43 2.88
CA LEU A 64 4.14 13.70 1.59
C LEU A 64 3.29 14.61 0.71
N TYR A 65 1.96 14.49 0.76
CA TYR A 65 1.05 15.40 0.05
C TYR A 65 0.99 16.81 0.65
N GLU A 66 1.32 16.92 1.94
CA GLU A 66 1.39 18.18 2.67
C GLU A 66 2.80 18.81 2.65
N ALA A 67 3.78 18.13 2.06
CA ALA A 67 5.16 18.60 2.03
C ALA A 67 5.37 19.69 0.96
N ASP A 68 5.89 20.84 1.39
CA ASP A 68 6.18 21.99 0.52
C ASP A 68 7.65 22.08 0.08
N ASP A 69 8.49 21.15 0.57
CA ASP A 69 9.95 21.15 0.39
C ASP A 69 10.46 19.77 -0.06
N ILE A 70 11.34 19.77 -1.05
CA ILE A 70 11.88 18.56 -1.69
C ILE A 70 12.78 17.79 -0.73
N ASP A 71 13.54 18.47 0.14
CA ASP A 71 14.39 17.78 1.11
C ASP A 71 13.57 17.05 2.16
N ALA A 72 12.53 17.70 2.68
CA ALA A 72 11.56 17.06 3.55
C ALA A 72 10.88 15.85 2.87
N MET A 73 10.52 15.95 1.58
CA MET A 73 9.95 14.83 0.83
C MET A 73 10.93 13.67 0.69
N LEU A 74 12.18 13.93 0.30
CA LEU A 74 13.21 12.90 0.13
C LEU A 74 13.45 12.13 1.44
N VAL A 75 13.50 12.84 2.57
CA VAL A 75 13.61 12.22 3.90
C VAL A 75 12.39 11.32 4.17
N LYS A 76 11.17 11.81 3.94
CA LYS A 76 9.94 11.00 4.16
C LYS A 76 9.88 9.76 3.27
N PHE A 77 10.37 9.83 2.03
CA PHE A 77 10.48 8.65 1.17
C PHE A 77 11.48 7.64 1.72
N ASP A 78 12.71 8.08 2.00
CA ASP A 78 13.82 7.20 2.39
C ASP A 78 13.61 6.59 3.79
N THR A 79 13.21 7.39 4.78
CA THR A 79 13.13 6.96 6.19
C THR A 79 11.71 6.58 6.63
N GLY A 80 10.70 6.88 5.82
CA GLY A 80 9.30 6.61 6.13
C GLY A 80 8.70 5.61 5.16
N LEU A 81 8.38 6.05 3.95
CA LEU A 81 7.56 5.27 3.03
C LEU A 81 8.24 3.97 2.60
N LEU A 82 9.50 4.04 2.14
CA LEU A 82 10.24 2.86 1.69
C LEU A 82 10.44 1.83 2.81
N VAL A 83 10.73 2.28 4.04
CA VAL A 83 10.89 1.39 5.20
C VAL A 83 9.61 0.60 5.48
N ASN A 84 8.45 1.26 5.48
CA ASN A 84 7.20 0.58 5.80
C ASN A 84 6.71 -0.34 4.65
N ILE A 85 6.98 0.02 3.38
CA ILE A 85 6.66 -0.88 2.26
C ILE A 85 7.55 -2.13 2.32
N GLU A 86 8.84 -1.95 2.62
CA GLU A 86 9.79 -3.06 2.78
C GLU A 86 9.42 -4.00 3.93
N GLU A 87 9.00 -3.44 5.08
CA GLU A 87 8.48 -4.23 6.19
C GLU A 87 7.26 -5.07 5.78
N LEU A 88 6.29 -4.46 5.08
CA LEU A 88 5.12 -5.16 4.59
C LEU A 88 5.47 -6.25 3.57
N ARG A 89 6.44 -5.98 2.67
CA ARG A 89 6.95 -6.97 1.71
C ARG A 89 7.58 -8.16 2.44
N HIS A 90 8.46 -7.91 3.40
CA HIS A 90 9.07 -8.95 4.22
C HIS A 90 8.05 -9.81 4.97
N LEU A 91 7.02 -9.18 5.54
CA LEU A 91 5.92 -9.91 6.17
C LEU A 91 5.22 -10.84 5.17
N ALA A 92 4.91 -10.35 3.97
CA ALA A 92 4.23 -11.15 2.96
C ALA A 92 5.11 -12.29 2.41
N ASP A 93 6.41 -12.07 2.24
CA ASP A 93 7.34 -13.10 1.78
C ASP A 93 7.61 -14.18 2.84
N SER A 94 7.52 -13.81 4.12
CA SER A 94 7.67 -14.75 5.24
C SER A 94 6.47 -15.70 5.39
N GLU A 95 5.33 -15.37 4.79
CA GLU A 95 4.08 -16.09 5.00
C GLU A 95 3.90 -17.21 3.98
N LYS A 96 3.74 -18.44 4.47
CA LYS A 96 3.39 -19.58 3.62
C LYS A 96 1.89 -19.61 3.41
N MET A 97 1.44 -19.11 2.26
CA MET A 97 0.04 -19.17 1.91
C MET A 97 -0.36 -20.53 1.33
N PRO A 98 -1.60 -20.97 1.62
CA PRO A 98 -2.17 -22.12 0.93
C PRO A 98 -2.32 -21.84 -0.57
N GLY A 99 -2.43 -22.92 -1.35
CA GLY A 99 -2.89 -22.82 -2.72
C GLY A 99 -4.34 -22.33 -2.82
N GLY A 100 -4.84 -22.16 -4.04
CA GLY A 100 -6.20 -21.69 -4.29
C GLY A 100 -6.35 -20.19 -4.09
N LYS A 101 -7.56 -19.74 -3.72
CA LYS A 101 -7.92 -18.33 -3.84
C LYS A 101 -7.14 -17.40 -2.90
N LEU A 102 -6.85 -17.84 -1.67
CA LEU A 102 -6.03 -17.06 -0.73
C LEU A 102 -4.60 -16.90 -1.23
N GLY A 103 -4.00 -17.95 -1.80
CA GLY A 103 -2.70 -17.88 -2.44
C GLY A 103 -2.67 -16.88 -3.59
N GLU A 104 -3.66 -16.93 -4.50
CA GLU A 104 -3.77 -15.96 -5.60
C GLU A 104 -3.89 -14.50 -5.11
N LEU A 105 -4.66 -14.26 -4.05
CA LEU A 105 -4.83 -12.92 -3.48
C LEU A 105 -3.53 -12.44 -2.82
N HIS A 106 -2.80 -13.34 -2.16
CA HIS A 106 -1.50 -13.04 -1.59
C HIS A 106 -0.44 -12.74 -2.64
N ASP A 107 -0.40 -13.50 -3.73
CA ASP A 107 0.52 -13.27 -4.85
C ASP A 107 0.28 -11.92 -5.51
N ARG A 108 -0.99 -11.54 -5.65
CA ARG A 108 -1.35 -10.21 -6.13
C ARG A 108 -0.93 -9.12 -5.15
N LEU A 109 -1.10 -9.32 -3.85
CA LEU A 109 -0.61 -8.37 -2.84
C LEU A 109 0.90 -8.18 -2.96
N ARG A 110 1.67 -9.27 -3.04
CA ARG A 110 3.13 -9.23 -3.25
C ARG A 110 3.51 -8.43 -4.49
N LYS A 111 2.87 -8.72 -5.62
CA LYS A 111 3.11 -7.98 -6.87
C LYS A 111 2.82 -6.48 -6.73
N VAL A 112 1.70 -6.11 -6.12
CA VAL A 112 1.31 -4.71 -5.92
C VAL A 112 2.34 -3.97 -5.06
N MET A 113 2.89 -4.63 -4.04
CA MET A 113 3.96 -4.06 -3.22
C MET A 113 5.26 -3.90 -4.00
N ASP A 114 5.67 -4.90 -4.76
CA ASP A 114 6.89 -4.83 -5.60
C ASP A 114 6.81 -3.68 -6.61
N ASP A 115 5.68 -3.57 -7.30
CA ASP A 115 5.43 -2.48 -8.26
C ASP A 115 5.52 -1.11 -7.57
N TYR A 116 4.99 -0.99 -6.35
CA TYR A 116 4.98 0.27 -5.60
C TYR A 116 6.36 0.62 -5.00
N VAL A 117 7.14 -0.37 -4.52
CA VAL A 117 8.55 -0.17 -4.11
C VAL A 117 9.35 0.34 -5.30
N ASN A 118 9.24 -0.33 -6.45
CA ASN A 118 9.99 0.03 -7.65
C ASN A 118 9.65 1.44 -8.13
N ALA A 119 8.36 1.80 -8.14
CA ALA A 119 7.91 3.14 -8.48
C ALA A 119 8.48 4.20 -7.51
N THR A 120 8.44 3.93 -6.20
CA THR A 120 8.91 4.85 -5.17
C THR A 120 10.43 5.02 -5.21
N GLN A 121 11.20 3.94 -5.37
CA GLN A 121 12.66 4.01 -5.53
C GLN A 121 13.07 4.75 -6.81
N SER A 122 12.34 4.55 -7.91
CA SER A 122 12.57 5.26 -9.17
C SER A 122 12.32 6.76 -9.00
N LEU A 123 11.22 7.14 -8.33
CA LEU A 123 10.94 8.53 -7.97
C LEU A 123 12.11 9.14 -7.18
N VAL A 124 12.53 8.50 -6.09
CA VAL A 124 13.59 9.04 -5.22
C VAL A 124 14.88 9.29 -6.00
N LYS A 125 15.26 8.37 -6.89
CA LYS A 125 16.43 8.56 -7.77
C LYS A 125 16.26 9.76 -8.70
N ARG A 126 15.08 9.92 -9.31
CA ARG A 126 14.77 11.06 -10.19
C ARG A 126 14.79 12.39 -9.44
N LEU A 127 14.19 12.46 -8.24
CA LEU A 127 14.20 13.66 -7.41
C LEU A 127 15.62 14.06 -6.97
N LYS A 128 16.44 13.09 -6.53
CA LYS A 128 17.84 13.35 -6.16
C LYS A 128 18.64 13.89 -7.34
N LEU A 129 18.46 13.33 -8.54
CA LEU A 129 19.13 13.80 -9.75
C LEU A 129 18.65 15.19 -10.17
N ALA A 130 17.34 15.39 -10.24
CA ALA A 130 16.73 16.65 -10.65
C ALA A 130 17.10 17.80 -9.71
N LYS A 131 17.14 17.54 -8.40
CA LYS A 131 17.66 18.49 -7.42
C LYS A 131 19.13 18.82 -7.69
N LYS A 132 19.98 17.82 -7.93
CA LYS A 132 21.41 18.02 -8.21
C LYS A 132 21.65 18.85 -9.48
N THR A 133 20.77 18.76 -10.47
CA THR A 133 20.86 19.50 -11.73
C THR A 133 20.00 20.79 -11.76
N ASN A 134 19.38 21.17 -10.64
CA ASN A 134 18.42 22.28 -10.57
C ASN A 134 17.33 22.23 -11.67
N ASN A 135 16.79 21.03 -11.91
CA ASN A 135 15.78 20.77 -12.93
C ASN A 135 14.39 20.68 -12.30
N ASP A 136 13.76 21.84 -12.10
CA ASP A 136 12.43 21.96 -11.49
C ASP A 136 11.33 21.25 -12.31
N ASP A 137 11.44 21.23 -13.64
CA ASP A 137 10.50 20.53 -14.52
C ASP A 137 10.54 19.00 -14.32
N GLU A 138 11.72 18.44 -14.07
CA GLU A 138 11.86 17.02 -13.74
C GLU A 138 11.35 16.71 -12.33
N ILE A 139 11.53 17.61 -11.37
CA ILE A 139 10.94 17.48 -10.03
C ILE A 139 9.42 17.38 -10.15
N GLN A 140 8.78 18.32 -10.85
CA GLN A 140 7.33 18.33 -11.02
C GLN A 140 6.82 17.06 -11.73
N ARG A 141 7.47 16.67 -12.84
CA ARG A 141 7.10 15.44 -13.57
C ARG A 141 7.25 14.20 -12.71
N ALA A 142 8.35 14.06 -11.97
CA ALA A 142 8.57 12.90 -11.13
C ALA A 142 7.51 12.81 -10.01
N ILE A 143 7.17 13.93 -9.37
CA ILE A 143 6.11 13.98 -8.36
C ILE A 143 4.75 13.57 -8.94
N LEU A 144 4.37 14.08 -10.13
CA LEU A 144 3.12 13.71 -10.80
C LEU A 144 3.06 12.23 -11.18
N ASP A 145 4.16 11.69 -11.70
CA ASP A 145 4.28 10.28 -12.04
C ASP A 145 4.09 9.39 -10.80
N TRP A 146 4.71 9.76 -9.68
CA TRP A 146 4.51 9.03 -8.43
C TRP A 146 3.09 9.17 -7.90
N GLY A 147 2.48 10.36 -7.94
CA GLY A 147 1.08 10.53 -7.54
C GLY A 147 0.12 9.63 -8.32
N THR A 148 0.43 9.37 -9.60
CA THR A 148 -0.31 8.40 -10.42
C THR A 148 -0.09 6.97 -9.93
N LYS A 149 1.15 6.58 -9.64
CA LYS A 149 1.48 5.25 -9.11
C LYS A 149 0.92 5.01 -7.70
N ASP A 150 0.88 6.04 -6.87
CA ASP A 150 0.27 6.00 -5.55
C ASP A 150 -1.24 5.77 -5.60
N LYS A 151 -1.91 6.41 -6.56
CA LYS A 151 -3.32 6.15 -6.85
C LYS A 151 -3.53 4.71 -7.31
N GLU A 152 -2.76 4.24 -8.31
CA GLU A 152 -2.84 2.86 -8.81
C GLU A 152 -2.64 1.83 -7.68
N PHE A 153 -1.67 2.07 -6.80
CA PHE A 153 -1.45 1.27 -5.60
C PHE A 153 -2.69 1.24 -4.71
N GLY A 154 -3.29 2.40 -4.40
CA GLY A 154 -4.52 2.50 -3.62
C GLY A 154 -5.69 1.72 -4.25
N ASP A 155 -5.90 1.86 -5.56
CA ASP A 155 -6.96 1.17 -6.30
C ASP A 155 -6.77 -0.36 -6.29
N HIS A 156 -5.54 -0.83 -6.45
CA HIS A 156 -5.21 -2.25 -6.35
C HIS A 156 -5.42 -2.81 -4.95
N MET A 157 -4.98 -2.09 -3.91
CA MET A 157 -5.20 -2.50 -2.53
C MET A 157 -6.69 -2.57 -2.18
N PHE A 158 -7.49 -1.61 -2.66
CA PHE A 158 -8.94 -1.63 -2.49
C PHE A 158 -9.58 -2.87 -3.13
N LYS A 159 -9.17 -3.20 -4.36
CA LYS A 159 -9.65 -4.39 -5.04
C LYS A 159 -9.28 -5.67 -4.30
N LEU A 160 -8.04 -5.76 -3.78
CA LEU A 160 -7.60 -6.90 -2.99
C LEU A 160 -8.43 -7.11 -1.74
N VAL A 161 -8.69 -6.04 -0.98
CA VAL A 161 -9.54 -6.10 0.22
C VAL A 161 -10.97 -6.51 -0.13
N THR A 162 -11.50 -6.01 -1.23
CA THR A 162 -12.85 -6.36 -1.71
C THR A 162 -12.93 -7.84 -2.10
N ASP A 163 -11.98 -8.32 -2.91
CA ASP A 163 -11.93 -9.71 -3.36
C ASP A 163 -11.77 -10.67 -2.17
N LEU A 164 -10.95 -10.28 -1.18
CA LEU A 164 -10.76 -11.02 0.07
C LEU A 164 -12.05 -11.09 0.89
N ASN A 165 -12.71 -9.96 1.12
CA ASN A 165 -13.96 -9.92 1.89
C ASN A 165 -15.04 -10.76 1.21
N TYR A 166 -15.15 -10.70 -0.12
CA TYR A 166 -16.09 -11.53 -0.88
C TYR A 166 -15.78 -13.02 -0.73
N TYR A 167 -14.50 -13.40 -0.82
CA TYR A 167 -14.09 -14.80 -0.62
C TYR A 167 -14.42 -15.31 0.79
N LEU A 168 -14.12 -14.52 1.81
CA LEU A 168 -14.41 -14.88 3.20
C LEU A 168 -15.91 -14.97 3.49
N ASP A 169 -16.71 -14.05 2.93
CA ASP A 169 -18.17 -14.08 3.08
C ASP A 169 -18.77 -15.36 2.47
N ARG A 170 -18.27 -15.78 1.31
CA ARG A 170 -18.68 -17.05 0.69
C ARG A 170 -18.31 -18.26 1.53
N LEU A 171 -17.11 -18.30 2.09
CA LEU A 171 -16.69 -19.40 2.98
C LEU A 171 -17.53 -19.50 4.25
N VAL A 172 -18.01 -18.36 4.78
CA VAL A 172 -18.84 -18.33 5.99
C VAL A 172 -20.30 -18.71 5.70
N LYS A 173 -20.82 -18.35 4.52
CA LYS A 173 -22.24 -18.55 4.17
C LYS A 173 -22.56 -19.89 3.52
N GLY A 174 -21.58 -20.59 2.96
CA GLY A 174 -21.78 -21.83 2.19
C GLY A 174 -22.20 -21.55 0.75
#